data_AF-A0A0Q9YPM1-F1
#
_entry.id   AF-A0A0Q9YPM1-F1
#
_cell.length_a   1.000
_cell.length_b   1.000
_cell.length_c   1.000
_cell.angle_alpha   90.00
_cell.angle_beta   90.00
_cell.angle_gamma   90.00
#
_symmetry.space_group_name_H-M   'P 1'
#
loop_
_entity.id
_entity.type
_entity.pdbx_description
1 polymer ?
#
loop_
_entity_poly.entity_id
_entity_poly.type
_entity_poly.pdbx_seq_one_letter_code
_entity_poly.pdbx_strand_id
1 'polypeptide(L)'
;MLGTTLSDTSKSESKSDWLLQTDRHYKIWFSADPREFLSVENKMRLIRFRVENPNAEIYFVYSSKILSEQTCVELKEFLQPISITPIDFDQDIPALLEHDYDKILYQIAQVEIEKALSGEGGNLAAASDCVRLLPGLIEKCGIYSDLDVELCFNTLAQFIALQSPVVFPCVIELDGKNIQKMSFNNEFLSFAQNPLTKKLAPEAIASIRAAQLEIIQRYAKPAAALLAPVIRGLHTAVALDPELNALVKWYISNVNNGSESGVFDLRQFIKELSIKDLCMAVYPNFFQNEQPSVDLSFLSHEQMCAYLGACLRKEFQLKNPYRTIDISDEQIANNRLERIRSMLYKASVTHLSGPFISTAFFDAELRDFDLFSAITTDSTEALEHFANCIRRASLKENRLSDFIKGQDVEYQGAPLSDESWTPKGEVRAKQRSDEYLSAILRIQRLIRKKYMGQNDSDASKKSVVEDAASDSMRSKYFLDTSYF
;
A
#
# COMPACT_ATOMS: atom_id res chain seq x y z
N MET A 1 17.16 -59.45 23.41
CA MET A 1 16.43 -59.26 22.13
C MET A 1 15.06 -58.69 22.44
N LEU A 2 14.94 -57.36 22.43
CA LEU A 2 13.65 -56.67 22.50
C LEU A 2 13.69 -55.67 21.35
N GLY A 3 12.99 -56.01 20.27
CA GLY A 3 12.88 -55.18 19.08
C GLY A 3 11.80 -54.14 19.29
N THR A 4 12.22 -52.88 19.44
CA THR A 4 11.36 -51.71 19.28
C THR A 4 11.35 -51.33 17.81
N THR A 5 10.30 -51.73 17.09
CA THR A 5 9.93 -51.17 15.79
C THR A 5 9.33 -49.79 16.01
N LEU A 6 10.13 -48.75 15.73
CA LEU A 6 9.62 -47.40 15.50
C LEU A 6 8.85 -47.43 14.17
N SER A 7 7.54 -47.21 14.25
CA SER A 7 6.69 -47.04 13.08
C SER A 7 6.96 -45.66 12.48
N ASP A 8 7.65 -45.64 11.34
CA ASP A 8 7.68 -44.49 10.42
C ASP A 8 6.26 -44.21 9.93
N THR A 9 5.57 -43.26 10.58
CA THR A 9 4.41 -42.60 10.00
C THR A 9 4.87 -41.42 9.18
N SER A 10 5.57 -41.67 8.08
CA SER A 10 5.66 -40.71 6.99
C SER A 10 4.27 -40.64 6.33
N LYS A 11 3.39 -39.79 6.88
CA LYS A 11 2.22 -39.32 6.12
C LYS A 11 2.78 -38.74 4.83
N SER A 12 2.51 -39.39 3.70
CA SER A 12 2.76 -38.79 2.40
C SER A 12 1.92 -37.52 2.36
N GLU A 13 2.56 -36.37 2.56
CA GLU A 13 1.97 -35.09 2.25
C GLU A 13 1.53 -35.19 0.79
N SER A 14 0.22 -35.29 0.57
CA SER A 14 -0.32 -35.12 -0.77
C SER A 14 0.13 -33.74 -1.19
N LYS A 15 1.10 -33.65 -2.11
CA LYS A 15 1.46 -32.39 -2.75
C LYS A 15 0.15 -31.77 -3.22
N SER A 16 -0.25 -30.67 -2.58
CA SER A 16 -1.37 -29.89 -3.05
C SER A 16 -1.02 -29.42 -4.46
N ASP A 17 -1.87 -29.76 -5.44
CA ASP A 17 -1.73 -29.32 -6.83
C ASP A 17 -2.17 -27.85 -6.97
N TRP A 18 -1.62 -26.95 -6.14
CA TRP A 18 -1.85 -25.53 -6.27
C TRP A 18 -1.09 -25.01 -7.48
N LEU A 19 -1.82 -24.43 -8.43
CA LEU A 19 -1.25 -23.88 -9.65
C LEU A 19 -1.58 -22.40 -9.76
N LEU A 20 -0.62 -21.60 -10.23
CA LEU A 20 -0.81 -20.20 -10.55
C LEU A 20 -0.83 -20.01 -12.07
N GLN A 21 -1.87 -19.35 -12.58
CA GLN A 21 -1.90 -18.86 -13.96
C GLN A 21 -1.09 -17.57 -14.08
N THR A 22 -0.04 -17.55 -14.90
CA THR A 22 0.96 -16.46 -14.96
C THR A 22 0.73 -15.45 -16.09
N ASP A 23 -0.18 -15.70 -17.01
CA ASP A 23 -0.40 -14.90 -18.24
C ASP A 23 -1.58 -13.91 -18.13
N ARG A 24 -2.16 -13.74 -16.93
CA ARG A 24 -3.27 -12.81 -16.68
C ARG A 24 -2.92 -11.89 -15.53
N HIS A 25 -2.98 -10.59 -15.77
CA HIS A 25 -2.64 -9.57 -14.78
C HIS A 25 -3.64 -8.44 -14.76
N TYR A 26 -3.77 -7.81 -13.60
CA TYR A 26 -4.49 -6.54 -13.51
C TYR A 26 -3.81 -5.53 -12.60
N LYS A 27 -4.07 -4.27 -12.96
CA LYS A 27 -3.70 -3.08 -12.22
C LYS A 27 -4.99 -2.36 -11.82
N ILE A 28 -5.02 -1.76 -10.63
CA ILE A 28 -6.15 -0.93 -10.17
C ILE A 28 -5.67 0.51 -10.03
N TRP A 29 -6.44 1.45 -10.57
CA TRP A 29 -6.19 2.88 -10.35
C TRP A 29 -7.50 3.65 -10.24
N PHE A 30 -7.64 4.35 -9.11
CA PHE A 30 -8.68 5.35 -8.92
C PHE A 30 -8.02 6.73 -8.92
N SER A 31 -8.43 7.61 -9.82
CA SER A 31 -7.84 8.95 -9.92
C SER A 31 -8.46 9.90 -8.91
N ALA A 32 -7.63 10.77 -8.33
CA ALA A 32 -8.09 11.90 -7.54
C ALA A 32 -8.48 13.13 -8.38
N ASP A 33 -8.03 13.21 -9.64
CA ASP A 33 -8.41 14.29 -10.58
C ASP A 33 -9.33 13.72 -11.67
N PRO A 34 -10.59 14.19 -11.76
CA PRO A 34 -11.52 13.76 -12.81
C PRO A 34 -11.04 14.01 -14.25
N ARG A 35 -10.03 14.85 -14.44
CA ARG A 35 -9.48 15.23 -15.75
C ARG A 35 -8.23 14.44 -16.13
N GLU A 36 -7.71 13.61 -15.23
CA GLU A 36 -6.50 12.82 -15.46
C GLU A 36 -6.75 11.38 -15.03
N PHE A 37 -6.75 10.42 -15.97
CA PHE A 37 -6.92 9.01 -15.59
C PHE A 37 -5.64 8.37 -15.06
N LEU A 38 -4.46 8.85 -15.48
CA LEU A 38 -3.13 8.43 -15.03
C LEU A 38 -2.13 9.57 -15.24
N SER A 39 -1.19 9.71 -14.31
CA SER A 39 -0.01 10.55 -14.49
C SER A 39 0.86 10.07 -15.66
N VAL A 40 1.71 10.97 -16.18
CA VAL A 40 2.66 10.62 -17.26
C VAL A 40 3.56 9.46 -16.84
N GLU A 41 4.07 9.48 -15.61
CA GLU A 41 4.90 8.40 -15.05
C GLU A 41 4.15 7.05 -15.10
N ASN A 42 2.91 7.01 -14.63
CA ASN A 42 2.14 5.77 -14.60
C ASN A 42 1.68 5.29 -15.98
N LYS A 43 1.44 6.19 -16.93
CA LYS A 43 1.24 5.83 -18.35
C LYS A 43 2.48 5.12 -18.90
N MET A 44 3.68 5.63 -18.63
CA MET A 44 4.93 5.02 -19.07
C MET A 44 5.17 3.66 -18.41
N ARG A 45 4.87 3.51 -17.11
CA ARG A 45 4.94 2.22 -16.40
C ARG A 45 4.01 1.18 -17.05
N LEU A 46 2.78 1.57 -17.42
CA LEU A 46 1.83 0.66 -18.04
C LEU A 46 2.25 0.23 -19.45
N ILE A 47 2.78 1.16 -20.27
CA ILE A 47 3.38 0.83 -21.58
C ILE A 47 4.53 -0.15 -21.41
N ARG A 48 5.44 0.12 -20.48
CA ARG A 48 6.58 -0.77 -20.20
C ARG A 48 6.12 -2.15 -19.76
N PHE A 49 5.12 -2.22 -18.89
CA PHE A 49 4.55 -3.47 -18.42
C PHE A 49 3.99 -4.32 -19.57
N ARG A 50 3.30 -3.70 -20.55
CA ARG A 50 2.86 -4.37 -21.78
C ARG A 50 4.05 -4.86 -22.63
N VAL A 51 5.08 -4.02 -22.83
CA VAL A 51 6.27 -4.40 -23.61
C VAL A 51 7.00 -5.60 -22.99
N GLU A 52 7.11 -5.64 -21.67
CA GLU A 52 7.76 -6.75 -20.96
C GLU A 52 6.89 -8.04 -20.97
N ASN A 53 5.56 -7.91 -21.11
CA ASN A 53 4.60 -9.02 -21.11
C ASN A 53 3.70 -9.00 -22.37
N PRO A 54 4.26 -9.20 -23.58
CA PRO A 54 3.54 -9.01 -24.84
C PRO A 54 2.39 -10.00 -25.03
N ASN A 55 2.50 -11.20 -24.47
CA ASN A 55 1.52 -12.28 -24.63
C ASN A 55 0.48 -12.36 -23.51
N ALA A 56 0.59 -11.53 -22.47
CA ALA A 56 -0.30 -11.60 -21.33
C ALA A 56 -1.63 -10.88 -21.58
N GLU A 57 -2.72 -11.39 -21.00
CA GLU A 57 -3.96 -10.64 -20.85
C GLU A 57 -3.77 -9.63 -19.72
N ILE A 58 -3.90 -8.34 -20.03
CA ILE A 58 -3.67 -7.27 -19.05
C ILE A 58 -4.95 -6.47 -18.92
N TYR A 59 -5.41 -6.32 -17.69
CA TYR A 59 -6.63 -5.58 -17.35
C TYR A 59 -6.28 -4.32 -16.53
N PHE A 60 -7.05 -3.26 -16.76
CA PHE A 60 -6.91 -2.00 -16.04
C PHE A 60 -8.24 -1.63 -15.38
N VAL A 61 -8.30 -1.74 -14.06
CA VAL A 61 -9.49 -1.40 -13.28
C VAL A 61 -9.49 0.09 -12.98
N TYR A 62 -10.56 0.78 -13.34
CA TYR A 62 -10.78 2.20 -13.10
C TYR A 62 -12.22 2.45 -12.67
N SER A 63 -12.56 3.65 -12.18
CA SER A 63 -13.94 4.05 -11.92
C SER A 63 -14.37 5.09 -12.95
N SER A 64 -15.43 4.82 -13.72
CA SER A 64 -15.97 5.81 -14.65
C SER A 64 -16.70 6.95 -13.96
N LYS A 65 -17.26 6.75 -12.77
CA LYS A 65 -17.99 7.79 -12.04
C LYS A 65 -17.12 8.94 -11.54
N ILE A 66 -15.83 8.69 -11.34
CA ILE A 66 -14.89 9.70 -10.81
C ILE A 66 -14.12 10.43 -11.90
N LEU A 67 -14.24 9.98 -13.15
CA LEU A 67 -13.59 10.59 -14.31
C LEU A 67 -14.62 11.39 -15.12
N SER A 68 -14.14 12.44 -15.80
CA SER A 68 -14.94 13.10 -16.82
C SER A 68 -15.19 12.17 -18.01
N GLU A 69 -16.26 12.41 -18.76
CA GLU A 69 -16.56 11.67 -19.99
C GLU A 69 -15.38 11.72 -20.98
N GLN A 70 -14.80 12.91 -21.15
CA GLN A 70 -13.61 13.11 -21.99
C GLN A 70 -12.42 12.26 -21.51
N THR A 71 -12.15 12.25 -20.21
CA THR A 71 -11.07 11.46 -19.63
C THR A 71 -11.31 9.96 -19.74
N CYS A 72 -12.57 9.51 -19.72
CA CYS A 72 -12.93 8.12 -20.02
C CYS A 72 -12.65 7.74 -21.48
N VAL A 73 -12.91 8.65 -22.43
CA VAL A 73 -12.57 8.45 -23.84
C VAL A 73 -11.05 8.36 -23.99
N GLU A 74 -10.31 9.29 -23.41
CA GLU A 74 -8.84 9.31 -23.45
C GLU A 74 -8.21 8.05 -22.84
N LEU A 75 -8.77 7.53 -21.74
CA LEU A 75 -8.34 6.26 -21.16
C LEU A 75 -8.51 5.12 -22.17
N LYS A 76 -9.67 5.01 -22.82
CA LYS A 76 -9.93 3.94 -23.79
C LYS A 76 -9.04 4.04 -25.02
N GLU A 77 -8.85 5.25 -25.54
CA GLU A 77 -7.93 5.53 -26.66
C GLU A 77 -6.48 5.22 -26.29
N PHE A 78 -6.07 5.45 -25.04
CA PHE A 78 -4.73 5.12 -24.56
C PHE A 78 -4.51 3.61 -24.40
N LEU A 79 -5.49 2.87 -23.86
CA LEU A 79 -5.35 1.44 -23.57
C LEU A 79 -5.48 0.55 -24.81
N GLN A 80 -6.26 0.97 -25.82
CA GLN A 80 -6.48 0.22 -27.05
C GLN A 80 -5.18 -0.16 -27.79
N PRO A 81 -4.27 0.79 -28.16
CA PRO A 81 -3.08 0.46 -28.94
C PRO A 81 -2.11 -0.46 -28.18
N ILE A 82 -2.08 -0.38 -26.85
CA ILE A 82 -1.28 -1.27 -25.98
C ILE A 82 -2.04 -2.53 -25.57
N SER A 83 -3.20 -2.82 -26.19
CA SER A 83 -3.99 -4.04 -25.98
C SER A 83 -4.32 -4.32 -24.50
N ILE A 84 -4.62 -3.29 -23.71
CA ILE A 84 -5.02 -3.45 -22.30
C ILE A 84 -6.54 -3.34 -22.21
N THR A 85 -7.19 -4.29 -21.53
CA THR A 85 -8.64 -4.30 -21.38
C THR A 85 -9.07 -3.46 -20.19
N PRO A 86 -9.85 -2.38 -20.38
CA PRO A 86 -10.42 -1.63 -19.27
C PRO A 86 -11.50 -2.46 -18.55
N ILE A 87 -11.54 -2.35 -17.22
CA ILE A 87 -12.60 -2.88 -16.35
C ILE A 87 -13.15 -1.72 -15.54
N ASP A 88 -14.43 -1.41 -15.74
CA ASP A 88 -15.10 -0.35 -15.01
C ASP A 88 -15.60 -0.86 -13.66
N PHE A 89 -15.00 -0.37 -12.59
CA PHE A 89 -15.39 -0.64 -11.21
C PHE A 89 -16.89 -0.41 -10.98
N ASP A 90 -17.47 0.62 -11.59
CA ASP A 90 -18.85 1.00 -11.35
C ASP A 90 -19.87 0.14 -12.08
N GLN A 91 -19.49 -0.48 -13.19
CA GLN A 91 -20.40 -1.17 -14.11
C GLN A 91 -20.11 -2.67 -14.21
N ASP A 92 -18.84 -3.06 -14.32
CA ASP A 92 -18.44 -4.44 -14.57
C ASP A 92 -18.32 -5.26 -13.29
N ILE A 93 -17.79 -4.67 -12.20
CA ILE A 93 -17.53 -5.38 -10.95
C ILE A 93 -18.80 -5.85 -10.22
N PRO A 94 -19.92 -5.10 -10.18
CA PRO A 94 -21.15 -5.56 -9.51
C PRO A 94 -21.64 -6.94 -9.97
N ALA A 95 -21.44 -7.28 -11.24
CA ALA A 95 -21.83 -8.58 -11.80
C ALA A 95 -20.92 -9.75 -11.36
N LEU A 96 -19.77 -9.45 -10.74
CA LEU A 96 -18.78 -10.44 -10.27
C LEU A 96 -18.93 -10.75 -8.77
N LEU A 97 -19.86 -10.10 -8.07
CA LEU A 97 -20.03 -10.21 -6.62
C LEU A 97 -20.98 -11.37 -6.28
N GLU A 98 -20.41 -12.49 -5.82
CA GLU A 98 -21.19 -13.68 -5.49
C GLU A 98 -21.50 -13.79 -3.99
N HIS A 99 -20.53 -13.50 -3.13
CA HIS A 99 -20.64 -13.63 -1.67
C HIS A 99 -20.95 -12.29 -0.99
N ASP A 100 -21.53 -12.33 0.23
CA ASP A 100 -21.89 -11.10 0.95
C ASP A 100 -20.66 -10.26 1.34
N TYR A 101 -19.53 -10.92 1.65
CA TYR A 101 -18.27 -10.21 1.88
C TYR A 101 -17.78 -9.45 0.62
N ASP A 102 -18.04 -9.98 -0.58
CA ASP A 102 -17.70 -9.28 -1.83
C ASP A 102 -18.50 -7.98 -1.96
N LYS A 103 -19.79 -8.05 -1.63
CA LYS A 103 -20.69 -6.89 -1.64
C LYS A 103 -20.30 -5.85 -0.59
N ILE A 104 -19.94 -6.29 0.62
CA ILE A 104 -19.51 -5.38 1.68
C ILE A 104 -18.19 -4.70 1.31
N LEU A 105 -17.19 -5.43 0.81
CA LEU A 105 -15.93 -4.82 0.37
C LEU A 105 -16.12 -3.87 -0.80
N TYR A 106 -16.97 -4.24 -1.76
CA TYR A 106 -17.34 -3.34 -2.85
C TYR A 106 -17.97 -2.04 -2.33
N GLN A 107 -18.89 -2.12 -1.36
CA GLN A 107 -19.48 -0.94 -0.72
C GLN A 107 -18.43 -0.12 0.04
N ILE A 108 -17.54 -0.76 0.79
CA ILE A 108 -16.42 -0.06 1.46
C ILE A 108 -15.57 0.69 0.44
N ALA A 109 -15.22 0.06 -0.68
CA ALA A 109 -14.46 0.71 -1.75
C ALA A 109 -15.21 1.90 -2.37
N GLN A 110 -16.51 1.79 -2.60
CA GLN A 110 -17.33 2.89 -3.09
C GLN A 110 -17.31 4.09 -2.15
N VAL A 111 -17.52 3.85 -0.85
CA VAL A 111 -17.52 4.92 0.16
C VAL A 111 -16.13 5.52 0.34
N GLU A 112 -15.07 4.70 0.31
CA GLU A 112 -13.68 5.19 0.33
C GLU A 112 -13.38 6.14 -0.83
N ILE A 113 -13.84 5.80 -2.04
CA ILE A 113 -13.69 6.66 -3.22
C ILE A 113 -14.47 7.97 -3.05
N GLU A 114 -15.75 7.89 -2.68
CA GLU A 114 -16.60 9.07 -2.48
C GLU A 114 -16.01 10.03 -1.43
N LYS A 115 -15.65 9.49 -0.26
CA LYS A 115 -15.08 10.26 0.86
C LYS A 115 -13.68 10.79 0.56
N ALA A 116 -12.92 10.14 -0.32
CA ALA A 116 -11.62 10.65 -0.74
C ALA A 116 -11.79 11.92 -1.57
N LEU A 117 -12.74 11.90 -2.52
CA LEU A 117 -12.99 13.02 -3.44
C LEU A 117 -13.68 14.21 -2.76
N SER A 118 -14.50 13.97 -1.74
CA SER A 118 -15.07 15.05 -0.92
C SER A 118 -14.11 15.58 0.15
N GLY A 119 -12.97 14.92 0.36
CA GLY A 119 -11.99 15.27 1.39
C GLY A 119 -12.34 14.79 2.80
N GLU A 120 -13.46 14.08 2.97
CA GLU A 120 -14.04 13.61 4.24
C GLU A 120 -13.42 12.30 4.74
N GLY A 121 -12.09 12.21 4.70
CA GLY A 121 -11.34 11.10 5.30
C GLY A 121 -11.28 9.80 4.49
N GLY A 122 -11.81 9.74 3.26
CA GLY A 122 -11.63 8.57 2.40
C GLY A 122 -10.22 8.46 1.82
N ASN A 123 -9.87 7.29 1.31
CA ASN A 123 -8.56 6.97 0.74
C ASN A 123 -8.66 6.01 -0.46
N LEU A 124 -8.13 6.45 -1.61
CA LEU A 124 -8.18 5.68 -2.86
C LEU A 124 -7.33 4.39 -2.83
N ALA A 125 -6.25 4.36 -2.04
CA ALA A 125 -5.46 3.14 -1.85
C ALA A 125 -6.24 2.10 -1.02
N ALA A 126 -6.98 2.55 0.00
CA ALA A 126 -7.85 1.66 0.78
C ALA A 126 -9.01 1.09 -0.05
N ALA A 127 -9.55 1.86 -1.00
CA ALA A 127 -10.49 1.33 -1.99
C ALA A 127 -9.85 0.25 -2.87
N SER A 128 -8.61 0.48 -3.34
CA SER A 128 -7.84 -0.49 -4.13
C SER A 128 -7.52 -1.78 -3.33
N ASP A 129 -7.21 -1.66 -2.04
CA ASP A 129 -7.02 -2.81 -1.14
C ASP A 129 -8.27 -3.69 -1.04
N CYS A 130 -9.46 -3.09 -1.00
CA CYS A 130 -10.72 -3.84 -0.97
C CYS A 130 -10.97 -4.54 -2.30
N VAL A 131 -10.76 -3.85 -3.42
CA VAL A 131 -11.08 -4.35 -4.76
C VAL A 131 -10.17 -5.51 -5.17
N ARG A 132 -8.88 -5.48 -4.80
CA ARG A 132 -7.94 -6.57 -5.15
C ARG A 132 -8.24 -7.90 -4.45
N LEU A 133 -9.16 -7.91 -3.47
CA LEU A 133 -9.59 -9.11 -2.75
C LEU A 133 -10.96 -9.63 -3.20
N LEU A 134 -11.50 -9.18 -4.34
CA LEU A 134 -12.76 -9.69 -4.88
C LEU A 134 -12.50 -10.95 -5.72
N PRO A 135 -12.96 -12.16 -5.31
CA PRO A 135 -12.70 -13.41 -6.02
C PRO A 135 -13.13 -13.38 -7.49
N GLY A 136 -14.31 -12.85 -7.79
CA GLY A 136 -14.79 -12.77 -9.18
C GLY A 136 -13.91 -11.88 -10.06
N LEU A 137 -13.29 -10.83 -9.50
CA LEU A 137 -12.30 -10.03 -10.22
C LEU A 137 -10.99 -10.80 -10.43
N ILE A 138 -10.49 -11.48 -9.40
CA ILE A 138 -9.27 -12.30 -9.47
C ILE A 138 -9.43 -13.45 -10.49
N GLU A 139 -10.55 -14.14 -10.51
CA GLU A 139 -10.84 -15.19 -11.51
C GLU A 139 -10.93 -14.61 -12.93
N LYS A 140 -11.45 -13.38 -13.06
CA LYS A 140 -11.54 -12.66 -14.35
C LYS A 140 -10.23 -12.05 -14.80
N CYS A 141 -9.30 -11.75 -13.91
CA CYS A 141 -8.15 -10.91 -14.26
C CYS A 141 -6.77 -11.49 -13.89
N GLY A 142 -6.73 -12.54 -13.07
CA GLY A 142 -5.49 -13.21 -12.67
C GLY A 142 -4.75 -12.50 -11.54
N ILE A 143 -3.48 -12.18 -11.77
CA ILE A 143 -2.53 -11.68 -10.76
C ILE A 143 -2.69 -10.18 -10.56
N TYR A 144 -2.81 -9.76 -9.31
CA TYR A 144 -2.79 -8.35 -8.94
C TYR A 144 -1.35 -7.84 -8.81
N SER A 145 -1.10 -6.61 -9.28
CA SER A 145 0.07 -5.84 -8.84
C SER A 145 -0.16 -4.33 -8.89
N ASP A 146 0.52 -3.57 -8.03
CA ASP A 146 0.52 -2.10 -8.07
C ASP A 146 1.18 -1.61 -9.38
N LEU A 147 0.90 -0.37 -9.81
CA LEU A 147 1.41 0.17 -11.08
C LEU A 147 2.94 0.33 -11.12
N ASP A 148 3.57 0.54 -9.97
CA ASP A 148 5.02 0.64 -9.81
C ASP A 148 5.73 -0.71 -9.65
N VAL A 149 4.98 -1.80 -9.59
CA VAL A 149 5.53 -3.15 -9.57
C VAL A 149 5.80 -3.63 -10.99
N GLU A 150 7.08 -3.77 -11.31
CA GLU A 150 7.57 -4.28 -12.58
C GLU A 150 7.61 -5.82 -12.57
N LEU A 151 6.76 -6.46 -13.38
CA LEU A 151 6.73 -7.90 -13.55
C LEU A 151 7.20 -8.28 -14.96
N CYS A 152 7.96 -9.36 -15.08
CA CYS A 152 8.39 -9.90 -16.36
C CYS A 152 8.14 -11.42 -16.42
N PHE A 153 6.90 -11.83 -16.69
CA PHE A 153 6.49 -13.24 -16.63
C PHE A 153 6.54 -13.93 -18.01
N ASN A 154 7.03 -13.23 -19.03
CA ASN A 154 7.13 -13.71 -20.42
C ASN A 154 7.93 -15.00 -20.63
N THR A 155 8.77 -15.38 -19.66
CA THR A 155 9.59 -16.61 -19.69
C THR A 155 9.05 -17.70 -18.77
N LEU A 156 8.03 -17.41 -17.97
CA LEU A 156 7.37 -18.40 -17.12
C LEU A 156 6.43 -19.28 -17.94
N ALA A 157 6.28 -20.53 -17.49
CA ALA A 157 5.20 -21.37 -17.97
C ALA A 157 3.85 -20.74 -17.60
N GLN A 158 2.83 -20.97 -18.43
CA GLN A 158 1.47 -20.47 -18.20
C GLN A 158 0.93 -20.87 -16.83
N PHE A 159 1.30 -22.06 -16.36
CA PHE A 159 0.99 -22.53 -15.01
C PHE A 159 2.26 -22.91 -14.26
N ILE A 160 2.39 -22.45 -13.03
CA ILE A 160 3.47 -22.84 -12.12
C ILE A 160 2.91 -23.44 -10.83
N ALA A 161 3.62 -24.41 -10.24
CA ALA A 161 3.26 -25.00 -8.96
C ALA A 161 3.58 -24.06 -7.80
N LEU A 162 2.63 -23.91 -6.88
CA LEU A 162 2.77 -23.08 -5.68
C LEU A 162 3.02 -23.93 -4.43
N GLN A 163 3.70 -23.33 -3.45
CA GLN A 163 3.91 -23.89 -2.12
C GLN A 163 2.81 -23.47 -1.12
N SER A 164 1.95 -22.53 -1.52
CA SER A 164 0.89 -21.93 -0.71
C SER A 164 -0.30 -21.56 -1.61
N PRO A 165 -1.55 -21.59 -1.10
CA PRO A 165 -2.72 -21.15 -1.86
C PRO A 165 -2.72 -19.63 -2.16
N VAL A 166 -1.86 -18.87 -1.49
CA VAL A 166 -1.64 -17.44 -1.71
C VAL A 166 -0.14 -17.16 -1.79
N VAL A 167 0.26 -16.27 -2.70
CA VAL A 167 1.65 -15.80 -2.81
C VAL A 167 1.69 -14.29 -2.91
N PHE A 168 2.52 -13.70 -2.05
CA PHE A 168 2.69 -12.26 -1.92
C PHE A 168 4.08 -11.92 -1.36
N PRO A 169 4.54 -10.65 -1.47
CA PRO A 169 5.82 -10.27 -0.89
C PRO A 169 5.78 -10.30 0.64
N CYS A 170 6.44 -11.30 1.21
CA CYS A 170 6.59 -11.43 2.66
C CYS A 170 7.96 -12.04 3.01
N VAL A 171 8.49 -11.66 4.17
CA VAL A 171 9.74 -12.16 4.71
C VAL A 171 9.59 -12.39 6.20
N ILE A 172 10.21 -13.47 6.68
CA ILE A 172 10.47 -13.70 8.09
C ILE A 172 11.88 -14.26 8.26
N GLU A 173 12.68 -13.62 9.11
CA GLU A 173 14.02 -14.05 9.50
C GLU A 173 14.02 -14.31 11.00
N LEU A 174 14.50 -15.50 11.39
CA LEU A 174 14.60 -15.94 12.77
C LEU A 174 16.08 -16.04 13.17
N ASP A 175 16.39 -15.66 14.41
CA ASP A 175 17.66 -15.95 15.08
C ASP A 175 17.35 -16.72 16.37
N GLY A 176 17.46 -18.05 16.27
CA GLY A 176 16.92 -18.97 17.27
C GLY A 176 15.41 -18.75 17.43
N LYS A 177 15.00 -18.29 18.61
CA LYS A 177 13.60 -18.04 18.98
C LYS A 177 13.16 -16.58 18.78
N ASN A 178 14.05 -15.73 18.28
CA ASN A 178 13.76 -14.32 18.09
C ASN A 178 13.44 -14.03 16.63
N ILE A 179 12.36 -13.28 16.40
CA ILE A 179 12.07 -12.71 15.08
C ILE A 179 13.01 -11.52 14.88
N GLN A 180 14.00 -11.67 13.99
CA GLN A 180 14.93 -10.59 13.64
C GLN A 180 14.28 -9.60 12.66
N LYS A 181 13.52 -10.12 11.71
CA LYS A 181 12.85 -9.33 10.68
C LYS A 181 11.56 -10.00 10.27
N MET A 182 10.53 -9.20 10.09
CA MET A 182 9.28 -9.65 9.50
C MET A 182 8.68 -8.49 8.71
N SER A 183 8.24 -8.77 7.49
CA SER A 183 7.57 -7.78 6.67
C SER A 183 6.54 -8.44 5.74
N PHE A 184 5.47 -7.70 5.49
CA PHE A 184 4.38 -8.09 4.60
C PHE A 184 4.06 -6.93 3.68
N ASN A 185 3.73 -7.23 2.43
CA ASN A 185 3.31 -6.26 1.43
C ASN A 185 2.21 -6.84 0.54
N ASN A 186 1.25 -6.02 0.13
CA ASN A 186 0.11 -6.41 -0.71
C ASN A 186 0.17 -5.77 -2.12
N GLU A 187 1.30 -5.20 -2.51
CA GLU A 187 1.57 -4.64 -3.85
C GLU A 187 1.62 -5.70 -4.96
N PHE A 188 1.70 -6.98 -4.60
CA PHE A 188 1.55 -8.13 -5.49
C PHE A 188 0.74 -9.20 -4.77
N LEU A 189 -0.33 -9.68 -5.38
CA LEU A 189 -1.13 -10.78 -4.85
C LEU A 189 -1.42 -11.77 -5.96
N SER A 190 -1.18 -13.05 -5.67
CA SER A 190 -1.54 -14.15 -6.55
C SER A 190 -2.10 -15.29 -5.74
N PHE A 191 -3.04 -16.02 -6.34
CA PHE A 191 -3.85 -17.02 -5.66
C PHE A 191 -3.89 -18.29 -6.50
N ALA A 192 -3.89 -19.44 -5.83
CA ALA A 192 -3.98 -20.73 -6.49
C ALA A 192 -5.31 -20.86 -7.25
N GLN A 193 -5.24 -21.43 -8.45
CA GLN A 193 -6.36 -21.64 -9.36
C GLN A 193 -6.38 -23.08 -9.84
N ASN A 194 -7.58 -23.55 -10.20
CA ASN A 194 -7.75 -24.79 -10.93
C ASN A 194 -7.46 -24.54 -12.43
N PRO A 195 -6.51 -25.27 -13.04
CA PRO A 195 -6.10 -25.01 -14.42
C PRO A 195 -7.18 -25.32 -15.46
N LEU A 196 -8.15 -26.19 -15.13
CA LEU A 196 -9.22 -26.59 -16.04
C LEU A 196 -10.37 -25.57 -16.03
N THR A 197 -10.75 -25.08 -14.84
CA THR A 197 -11.90 -24.19 -14.70
C THR A 197 -11.52 -22.71 -14.65
N LYS A 198 -10.22 -22.40 -14.44
CA LYS A 198 -9.69 -21.06 -14.14
C LYS A 198 -10.34 -20.40 -12.90
N LYS A 199 -11.02 -21.19 -12.09
CA LYS A 199 -11.61 -20.77 -10.80
C LYS A 199 -10.56 -20.86 -9.70
N LEU A 200 -10.73 -20.04 -8.67
CA LEU A 200 -9.84 -20.08 -7.51
C LEU A 200 -9.94 -21.43 -6.79
N ALA A 201 -8.82 -21.91 -6.26
CA ALA A 201 -8.80 -23.09 -5.42
C ALA A 201 -9.59 -22.82 -4.12
N PRO A 202 -10.25 -23.84 -3.52
CA PRO A 202 -11.02 -23.66 -2.28
C PRO A 202 -10.21 -23.04 -1.15
N GLU A 203 -8.93 -23.42 -0.99
CA GLU A 203 -8.02 -22.90 0.03
C GLU A 203 -7.65 -21.42 -0.24
N ALA A 204 -7.54 -21.03 -1.51
CA ALA A 204 -7.32 -19.64 -1.89
C ALA A 204 -8.55 -18.79 -1.58
N ILE A 205 -9.75 -19.29 -1.89
CA ILE A 205 -11.02 -18.66 -1.49
C ILE A 205 -11.09 -18.50 0.03
N ALA A 206 -10.77 -19.55 0.80
CA ALA A 206 -10.78 -19.47 2.26
C ALA A 206 -9.82 -18.39 2.79
N SER A 207 -8.61 -18.30 2.22
CA SER A 207 -7.63 -17.25 2.56
C SER A 207 -8.18 -15.86 2.24
N ILE A 208 -8.78 -15.67 1.06
CA ILE A 208 -9.42 -14.41 0.68
C ILE A 208 -10.54 -14.07 1.67
N ARG A 209 -11.44 -15.01 2.00
CA ARG A 209 -12.55 -14.77 2.93
C ARG A 209 -12.07 -14.36 4.32
N ALA A 210 -10.98 -14.94 4.81
CA ALA A 210 -10.38 -14.53 6.08
C ALA A 210 -9.89 -13.07 6.03
N ALA A 211 -9.17 -12.69 4.96
CA ALA A 211 -8.74 -11.31 4.76
C ALA A 211 -9.91 -10.33 4.61
N GLN A 212 -10.95 -10.68 3.86
CA GLN A 212 -12.15 -9.85 3.72
C GLN A 212 -12.85 -9.64 5.06
N LEU A 213 -13.02 -10.70 5.85
CA LEU A 213 -13.62 -10.63 7.17
C LEU A 213 -12.82 -9.72 8.10
N GLU A 214 -11.48 -9.82 8.07
CA GLU A 214 -10.59 -8.96 8.85
C GLU A 214 -10.77 -7.49 8.49
N ILE A 215 -10.83 -7.14 7.18
CA ILE A 215 -11.12 -5.76 6.74
C ILE A 215 -12.47 -5.29 7.30
N ILE A 216 -13.53 -6.10 7.14
CA ILE A 216 -14.88 -5.75 7.58
C ILE A 216 -14.89 -5.47 9.09
N GLN A 217 -14.25 -6.33 9.89
CA GLN A 217 -14.17 -6.16 11.34
C GLN A 217 -13.38 -4.92 11.75
N ARG A 218 -12.26 -4.65 11.06
CA ARG A 218 -11.43 -3.48 11.33
C ARG A 218 -12.11 -2.17 10.92
N TYR A 219 -12.86 -2.15 9.83
CA TYR A 219 -13.67 -0.99 9.43
C TYR A 219 -14.81 -0.72 10.40
N ALA A 220 -15.37 -1.75 11.03
CA ALA A 220 -16.38 -1.57 12.08
C ALA A 220 -15.79 -0.94 13.35
N LYS A 221 -14.52 -1.21 13.68
CA LYS A 221 -13.87 -0.72 14.91
C LYS A 221 -12.44 -0.20 14.66
N PRO A 222 -12.28 0.87 13.87
CA PRO A 222 -10.98 1.27 13.33
C PRO A 222 -9.97 1.69 14.40
N ALA A 223 -10.41 2.48 15.40
CA ALA A 223 -9.52 2.90 16.49
C ALA A 223 -9.06 1.72 17.36
N ALA A 224 -9.97 0.78 17.65
CA ALA A 224 -9.61 -0.44 18.35
C ALA A 224 -8.67 -1.31 17.52
N ALA A 225 -8.90 -1.42 16.20
CA ALA A 225 -8.05 -2.16 15.28
C ALA A 225 -6.62 -1.61 15.18
N LEU A 226 -6.42 -0.29 15.34
CA LEU A 226 -5.08 0.30 15.42
C LEU A 226 -4.32 -0.12 16.68
N LEU A 227 -5.01 -0.38 17.79
CA LEU A 227 -4.42 -0.83 19.05
C LEU A 227 -4.36 -2.36 19.17
N ALA A 228 -5.20 -3.06 18.42
CA ALA A 228 -5.27 -4.51 18.43
C ALA A 228 -4.02 -5.12 17.78
N PRO A 229 -3.54 -6.27 18.27
CA PRO A 229 -2.52 -7.03 17.57
C PRO A 229 -3.03 -7.46 16.18
N VAL A 230 -2.12 -7.56 15.21
CA VAL A 230 -2.41 -8.01 13.83
C VAL A 230 -2.54 -9.54 13.77
N ILE A 231 -1.71 -10.22 14.55
CA ILE A 231 -1.80 -11.63 14.92
C ILE A 231 -1.60 -11.65 16.43
N ARG A 232 -2.26 -12.53 17.20
CA ARG A 232 -2.04 -12.62 18.67
C ARG A 232 -0.55 -12.54 19.00
N GLY A 233 -0.10 -11.58 19.78
CA GLY A 233 1.33 -11.39 20.12
C GLY A 233 2.18 -10.60 19.13
N LEU A 234 1.70 -10.33 17.91
CA LEU A 234 2.29 -9.36 16.98
C LEU A 234 1.51 -8.05 17.04
N HIS A 235 2.09 -7.08 17.73
CA HIS A 235 1.48 -5.76 17.90
C HIS A 235 1.78 -4.84 16.70
N THR A 236 0.83 -3.93 16.45
CA THR A 236 0.98 -2.87 15.47
C THR A 236 2.05 -1.87 15.91
N ALA A 237 2.63 -1.13 14.96
CA ALA A 237 3.54 -0.04 15.30
C ALA A 237 2.86 1.02 16.20
N VAL A 238 1.55 1.24 16.00
CA VAL A 238 0.73 2.13 16.84
C VAL A 238 0.59 1.60 18.27
N ALA A 239 0.41 0.30 18.45
CA ALA A 239 0.28 -0.29 19.79
C ALA A 239 1.61 -0.25 20.56
N LEU A 240 2.74 -0.41 19.86
CA LEU A 240 4.08 -0.39 20.45
C LEU A 240 4.64 1.01 20.68
N ASP A 241 4.26 1.99 19.84
CA ASP A 241 4.67 3.38 20.02
C ASP A 241 3.83 4.03 21.14
N PRO A 242 4.47 4.41 22.27
CA PRO A 242 3.72 4.88 23.43
C PRO A 242 2.93 6.18 23.17
N GLU A 243 3.43 7.05 22.29
CA GLU A 243 2.75 8.31 21.95
C GLU A 243 1.54 8.05 21.06
N LEU A 244 1.69 7.22 20.03
CA LEU A 244 0.59 6.87 19.14
C LEU A 244 -0.51 6.10 19.90
N ASN A 245 -0.11 5.18 20.77
CA ASN A 245 -1.02 4.43 21.64
C ASN A 245 -1.85 5.36 22.54
N ALA A 246 -1.17 6.30 23.22
CA ALA A 246 -1.83 7.27 24.08
C ALA A 246 -2.81 8.15 23.29
N LEU A 247 -2.44 8.57 22.09
CA LEU A 247 -3.27 9.41 21.24
C LEU A 247 -4.52 8.69 20.72
N VAL A 248 -4.40 7.44 20.29
CA VAL A 248 -5.57 6.64 19.86
C VAL A 248 -6.50 6.36 21.03
N LYS A 249 -5.97 6.05 22.22
CA LYS A 249 -6.78 5.92 23.44
C LYS A 249 -7.49 7.22 23.80
N TRP A 250 -6.79 8.34 23.71
CA TRP A 250 -7.36 9.66 23.95
C TRP A 250 -8.51 9.97 22.98
N TYR A 251 -8.34 9.66 21.68
CA TYR A 251 -9.39 9.78 20.67
C TYR A 251 -10.64 8.98 21.03
N ILE A 252 -10.48 7.71 21.40
CA ILE A 252 -11.58 6.83 21.83
C ILE A 252 -12.34 7.43 23.02
N SER A 253 -11.61 7.97 24.01
CA SER A 253 -12.21 8.49 25.24
C SER A 253 -12.84 9.88 25.09
N ASN A 254 -12.28 10.77 24.28
CA ASN A 254 -12.61 12.21 24.31
C ASN A 254 -13.29 12.73 23.05
N VAL A 255 -12.99 12.16 21.88
CA VAL A 255 -13.56 12.63 20.61
C VAL A 255 -14.79 11.83 20.25
N ASN A 256 -14.72 10.53 20.51
CA ASN A 256 -15.75 9.59 20.09
C ASN A 256 -16.83 9.36 21.16
N ASN A 257 -16.76 9.97 22.36
CA ASN A 257 -17.72 9.79 23.48
C ASN A 257 -18.10 8.32 23.76
N GLY A 258 -17.23 7.35 23.42
CA GLY A 258 -17.53 5.93 23.48
C GLY A 258 -18.49 5.37 22.41
N SER A 259 -18.95 6.15 21.42
CA SER A 259 -19.64 5.62 20.23
C SER A 259 -18.64 4.90 19.30
N GLU A 260 -19.08 4.19 18.26
CA GLU A 260 -18.18 3.59 17.27
C GLU A 260 -18.06 4.55 16.07
N SER A 261 -17.15 5.54 16.16
CA SER A 261 -16.81 6.40 15.02
C SER A 261 -16.21 5.59 13.88
N GLY A 262 -16.59 5.92 12.64
CA GLY A 262 -16.12 5.23 11.46
C GLY A 262 -14.65 5.53 11.13
N VAL A 263 -14.10 4.80 10.16
CA VAL A 263 -12.71 4.99 9.70
C VAL A 263 -12.48 6.40 9.13
N PHE A 264 -13.52 6.97 8.52
CA PHE A 264 -13.49 8.29 7.91
C PHE A 264 -13.35 9.39 8.97
N ASP A 265 -14.10 9.28 10.07
CA ASP A 265 -14.01 10.19 11.22
C ASP A 265 -12.63 10.11 11.87
N LEU A 266 -12.07 8.91 12.00
CA LEU A 266 -10.71 8.71 12.52
C LEU A 266 -9.67 9.40 11.63
N ARG A 267 -9.76 9.26 10.31
CA ARG A 267 -8.84 9.92 9.38
C ARG A 267 -9.03 11.43 9.35
N GLN A 268 -10.26 11.92 9.50
CA GLN A 268 -10.52 13.35 9.61
C GLN A 268 -9.91 13.92 10.89
N PHE A 269 -10.09 13.22 12.02
CA PHE A 269 -9.41 13.54 13.27
C PHE A 269 -7.89 13.58 13.11
N ILE A 270 -7.29 12.60 12.43
CA ILE A 270 -5.83 12.59 12.20
C ILE A 270 -5.39 13.81 11.38
N LYS A 271 -6.15 14.22 10.35
CA LYS A 271 -5.86 15.42 9.54
C LYS A 271 -5.94 16.69 10.38
N GLU A 272 -6.91 16.77 11.28
CA GLU A 272 -7.18 17.94 12.11
C GLU A 272 -6.35 17.98 13.40
N LEU A 273 -5.72 16.86 13.77
CA LEU A 273 -4.96 16.67 15.02
C LEU A 273 -4.05 17.85 15.32
N SER A 274 -4.25 18.55 16.43
CA SER A 274 -3.49 19.75 16.77
C SER A 274 -2.36 19.49 17.78
N ILE A 275 -1.48 20.48 17.97
CA ILE A 275 -0.49 20.46 19.07
C ILE A 275 -1.19 20.36 20.43
N LYS A 276 -2.37 20.96 20.58
CA LYS A 276 -3.16 20.86 21.81
C LYS A 276 -3.57 19.42 22.07
N ASP A 277 -4.11 18.73 21.08
CA ASP A 277 -4.52 17.32 21.22
C ASP A 277 -3.32 16.43 21.56
N LEU A 278 -2.18 16.67 20.91
CA LEU A 278 -0.94 15.97 21.17
C LEU A 278 -0.47 16.18 22.62
N CYS A 279 -0.43 17.42 23.09
CA CYS A 279 -0.09 17.75 24.47
C CYS A 279 -1.06 17.09 25.45
N MET A 280 -2.37 17.16 25.22
CA MET A 280 -3.36 16.58 26.13
C MET A 280 -3.31 15.05 26.18
N ALA A 281 -3.01 14.38 25.07
CA ALA A 281 -2.98 12.92 25.01
C ALA A 281 -1.67 12.31 25.52
N VAL A 282 -0.53 12.90 25.12
CA VAL A 282 0.79 12.33 25.34
C VAL A 282 1.40 12.86 26.63
N TYR A 283 1.27 14.15 26.91
CA TYR A 283 2.01 14.79 28.00
C TYR A 283 1.76 14.19 29.39
N PRO A 284 0.49 13.91 29.79
CA PRO A 284 0.21 13.31 31.09
C PRO A 284 0.91 11.96 31.32
N ASN A 285 1.33 11.26 30.26
CA ASN A 285 1.89 9.92 30.37
C ASN A 285 3.43 9.89 30.32
N PHE A 286 4.09 10.88 29.70
CA PHE A 286 5.54 10.81 29.42
C PHE A 286 6.39 11.87 30.10
N PHE A 287 5.83 13.03 30.46
CA PHE A 287 6.62 14.20 30.86
C PHE A 287 6.31 14.71 32.28
N GLN A 288 5.48 14.01 33.06
CA GLN A 288 5.15 14.40 34.44
C GLN A 288 6.37 14.58 35.35
N ASN A 289 7.50 13.92 35.04
CA ASN A 289 8.69 13.94 35.86
C ASN A 289 9.64 15.14 35.58
N GLU A 290 9.40 15.93 34.54
CA GLU A 290 10.39 16.91 34.05
C GLU A 290 10.04 18.38 34.33
N GLN A 291 8.81 18.72 34.75
CA GLN A 291 8.36 20.10 34.98
C GLN A 291 7.30 20.21 36.11
N PRO A 292 7.15 21.38 36.77
CA PRO A 292 6.06 21.63 37.72
C PRO A 292 4.69 21.43 37.08
N SER A 293 3.63 21.31 37.89
CA SER A 293 2.23 21.15 37.47
C SER A 293 1.72 22.33 36.63
N VAL A 294 2.13 22.42 35.37
CA VAL A 294 1.59 23.35 34.39
C VAL A 294 0.23 22.82 33.95
N ASP A 295 -0.82 23.58 34.23
CA ASP A 295 -2.13 23.27 33.70
C ASP A 295 -2.17 23.63 32.20
N LEU A 296 -2.02 22.61 31.38
CA LEU A 296 -2.00 22.73 29.92
C LEU A 296 -3.27 23.37 29.36
N SER A 297 -4.40 23.30 30.08
CA SER A 297 -5.68 23.83 29.59
C SER A 297 -5.68 25.35 29.41
N PHE A 298 -4.77 26.07 30.09
CA PHE A 298 -4.65 27.53 30.03
C PHE A 298 -3.59 28.04 29.05
N LEU A 299 -2.79 27.15 28.44
CA LEU A 299 -1.76 27.58 27.50
C LEU A 299 -2.36 27.96 26.13
N SER A 300 -1.86 29.03 25.53
CA SER A 300 -2.12 29.37 24.14
C SER A 300 -1.46 28.35 23.20
N HIS A 301 -1.85 28.34 21.92
CA HIS A 301 -1.23 27.47 20.92
C HIS A 301 0.28 27.68 20.83
N GLU A 302 0.74 28.94 20.76
CA GLU A 302 2.16 29.31 20.73
C GLU A 302 2.89 28.83 21.98
N GLN A 303 2.28 28.97 23.16
CA GLN A 303 2.85 28.49 24.42
C GLN A 303 2.96 26.97 24.45
N MET A 304 1.96 26.23 23.94
CA MET A 304 2.03 24.77 23.83
C MET A 304 3.11 24.33 22.84
N CYS A 305 3.26 25.01 21.71
CA CYS A 305 4.32 24.74 20.73
C CYS A 305 5.70 24.94 21.33
N ALA A 306 5.93 26.08 21.98
CA ALA A 306 7.20 26.37 22.65
C ALA A 306 7.48 25.34 23.75
N TYR A 307 6.46 25.00 24.53
CA TYR A 307 6.57 24.04 25.62
C TYR A 307 6.93 22.63 25.13
N LEU A 308 6.16 22.08 24.19
CA LEU A 308 6.42 20.76 23.61
C LEU A 308 7.77 20.73 22.90
N GLY A 309 8.11 21.78 22.16
CA GLY A 309 9.39 21.91 21.48
C GLY A 309 10.58 21.88 22.44
N ALA A 310 10.47 22.58 23.58
CA ALA A 310 11.50 22.57 24.62
C ALA A 310 11.68 21.17 25.23
N CYS A 311 10.60 20.44 25.51
CA CYS A 311 10.65 19.05 25.96
C CYS A 311 11.35 18.13 24.93
N LEU A 312 11.04 18.30 23.65
CA LEU A 312 11.58 17.48 22.56
C LEU A 312 13.00 17.87 22.13
N ARG A 313 13.48 19.06 22.52
CA ARG A 313 14.77 19.61 22.07
C ARG A 313 15.93 18.68 22.39
N LYS A 314 15.94 18.06 23.57
CA LYS A 314 17.00 17.12 23.97
C LYS A 314 17.03 15.90 23.04
N GLU A 315 15.88 15.30 22.74
CA GLU A 315 15.77 14.19 21.79
C GLU A 315 16.22 14.63 20.38
N PHE A 316 15.80 15.81 19.94
CA PHE A 316 16.15 16.36 18.64
C PHE A 316 17.66 16.56 18.48
N GLN A 317 18.31 17.14 19.49
CA GLN A 317 19.76 17.38 19.52
C GLN A 317 20.55 16.06 19.52
N LEU A 318 20.08 15.05 20.26
CA LEU A 318 20.70 13.72 20.27
C LEU A 318 20.63 13.04 18.90
N LYS A 319 19.50 13.16 18.18
CA LYS A 319 19.33 12.58 16.84
C LYS A 319 20.01 13.37 15.73
N ASN A 320 20.29 14.65 15.95
CA ASN A 320 20.85 15.55 14.93
C ASN A 320 21.97 16.44 15.51
N PRO A 321 23.09 15.86 15.97
CA PRO A 321 24.13 16.61 16.69
C PRO A 321 24.75 17.77 15.88
N TYR A 322 24.58 17.76 14.55
CA TYR A 322 25.14 18.76 13.63
C TYR A 322 24.12 19.79 13.10
N ARG A 323 22.82 19.70 13.46
CA ARG A 323 21.76 20.60 12.96
C ARG A 323 21.22 21.57 14.03
N THR A 324 21.91 21.73 15.16
CA THR A 324 21.30 22.22 16.40
C THR A 324 21.16 23.73 16.55
N ILE A 325 21.64 24.55 15.61
CA ILE A 325 21.79 25.99 15.87
C ILE A 325 20.58 26.85 15.44
N ASP A 326 19.77 26.43 14.45
CA ASP A 326 18.77 27.34 13.85
C ASP A 326 17.30 26.90 13.89
N ILE A 327 16.94 25.80 14.57
CA ILE A 327 15.53 25.36 14.65
C ILE A 327 14.84 25.84 15.95
N SER A 328 13.70 26.52 15.80
CA SER A 328 12.88 26.99 16.93
C SER A 328 12.14 25.83 17.60
N ASP A 329 11.74 26.00 18.87
CA ASP A 329 10.92 25.00 19.58
C ASP A 329 9.59 24.74 18.87
N GLU A 330 8.98 25.81 18.35
CA GLU A 330 7.76 25.71 17.53
C GLU A 330 7.97 24.83 16.29
N GLN A 331 9.09 24.99 15.58
CA GLN A 331 9.40 24.14 14.43
C GLN A 331 9.63 22.68 14.84
N ILE A 332 10.27 22.43 15.99
CA ILE A 332 10.44 21.07 16.53
C ILE A 332 9.08 20.44 16.82
N ALA A 333 8.19 21.17 17.50
CA ALA A 333 6.84 20.72 17.85
C ALA A 333 5.99 20.42 16.62
N ASN A 334 5.96 21.34 15.64
CA ASN A 334 5.24 21.15 14.38
C ASN A 334 5.79 19.98 13.57
N ASN A 335 7.12 19.82 13.49
CA ASN A 335 7.72 18.66 12.83
C ASN A 335 7.34 17.34 13.52
N ARG A 336 7.22 17.33 14.85
CA ARG A 336 6.74 16.14 15.58
C ARG A 336 5.28 15.85 15.27
N LEU A 337 4.42 16.88 15.27
CA LEU A 337 3.01 16.74 14.92
C LEU A 337 2.82 16.16 13.52
N GLU A 338 3.50 16.71 12.52
CA GLU A 338 3.42 16.22 11.13
C GLU A 338 3.90 14.77 11.00
N ARG A 339 4.95 14.40 11.74
CA ARG A 339 5.39 13.00 11.80
C ARG A 339 4.31 12.09 12.39
N ILE A 340 3.69 12.48 13.50
CA ILE A 340 2.63 11.69 14.16
C ILE A 340 1.40 11.57 13.25
N ARG A 341 0.97 12.68 12.64
CA ARG A 341 -0.12 12.69 11.63
C ARG A 341 0.18 11.72 10.50
N SER A 342 1.38 11.78 9.94
CA SER A 342 1.81 10.88 8.85
C SER A 342 1.81 9.41 9.28
N MET A 343 2.33 9.09 10.48
CA MET A 343 2.37 7.72 11.00
C MET A 343 0.97 7.17 11.25
N LEU A 344 0.08 7.95 11.88
CA LEU A 344 -1.31 7.54 12.14
C LEU A 344 -2.11 7.40 10.85
N TYR A 345 -1.95 8.34 9.91
CA TYR A 345 -2.64 8.27 8.62
C TYR A 345 -2.21 7.03 7.86
N LYS A 346 -0.90 6.74 7.82
CA LYS A 346 -0.38 5.50 7.22
C LYS A 346 -0.92 4.26 7.91
N ALA A 347 -0.97 4.23 9.24
CA ALA A 347 -1.54 3.11 9.99
C ALA A 347 -3.03 2.92 9.68
N SER A 348 -3.81 4.00 9.53
CA SER A 348 -5.24 3.94 9.21
C SER A 348 -5.57 3.33 7.84
N VAL A 349 -4.58 3.14 6.97
CA VAL A 349 -4.73 2.42 5.70
C VAL A 349 -4.08 1.05 5.83
N THR A 350 -2.77 1.02 6.12
CA THR A 350 -1.98 -0.22 6.13
C THR A 350 -2.48 -1.25 7.12
N HIS A 351 -3.07 -0.83 8.24
CA HIS A 351 -3.56 -1.71 9.30
C HIS A 351 -5.05 -2.03 9.19
N LEU A 352 -5.82 -1.32 8.34
CA LEU A 352 -7.27 -1.53 8.21
C LEU A 352 -7.63 -2.26 6.91
N SER A 353 -6.92 -2.00 5.83
CA SER A 353 -7.13 -2.61 4.50
C SER A 353 -5.84 -3.15 3.86
N GLY A 354 -4.69 -2.56 4.20
CA GLY A 354 -3.44 -2.78 3.50
C GLY A 354 -2.64 -4.02 3.93
N PRO A 355 -1.30 -3.98 3.84
CA PRO A 355 -0.44 -5.16 3.99
C PRO A 355 -0.62 -5.99 5.27
N PHE A 356 -1.01 -5.37 6.38
CA PHE A 356 -1.17 -6.12 7.63
C PHE A 356 -2.39 -7.05 7.60
N ILE A 357 -3.36 -6.83 6.71
CA ILE A 357 -4.48 -7.76 6.49
C ILE A 357 -3.99 -9.08 5.89
N SER A 358 -2.85 -9.09 5.18
CA SER A 358 -2.31 -10.31 4.59
C SER A 358 -1.93 -11.38 5.62
N THR A 359 -1.82 -11.03 6.91
CA THR A 359 -1.66 -12.03 7.97
C THR A 359 -2.89 -12.92 8.12
N ALA A 360 -4.09 -12.41 7.81
CA ALA A 360 -5.33 -13.16 7.88
C ALA A 360 -5.40 -14.27 6.82
N PHE A 361 -4.57 -14.23 5.78
CA PHE A 361 -4.44 -15.36 4.85
C PHE A 361 -4.01 -16.65 5.55
N PHE A 362 -3.28 -16.52 6.65
CA PHE A 362 -2.84 -17.66 7.44
C PHE A 362 -3.83 -18.03 8.56
N ASP A 363 -5.00 -17.39 8.67
CA ASP A 363 -5.94 -17.64 9.78
C ASP A 363 -6.33 -19.13 9.88
N ALA A 364 -6.60 -19.79 8.76
CA ALA A 364 -6.94 -21.21 8.78
C ALA A 364 -5.79 -22.10 9.25
N GLU A 365 -4.54 -21.74 8.93
CA GLU A 365 -3.34 -22.49 9.33
C GLU A 365 -2.92 -22.15 10.78
N LEU A 366 -3.24 -20.95 11.25
CA LEU A 366 -2.82 -20.41 12.54
C LEU A 366 -3.97 -20.32 13.57
N ARG A 367 -5.16 -20.83 13.27
CA ARG A 367 -6.34 -20.67 14.13
C ARG A 367 -6.12 -21.20 15.55
N ASP A 368 -5.41 -22.31 15.65
CA ASP A 368 -5.09 -22.97 16.93
C ASP A 368 -3.75 -22.47 17.51
N PHE A 369 -3.16 -21.44 16.90
CA PHE A 369 -1.82 -20.96 17.20
C PHE A 369 -1.83 -19.67 18.04
N ASP A 370 -1.31 -19.76 19.26
CA ASP A 370 -1.03 -18.58 20.08
C ASP A 370 0.45 -18.18 19.97
N LEU A 371 0.75 -17.26 19.05
CA LEU A 371 2.12 -16.76 18.83
C LEU A 371 2.68 -16.06 20.09
N PHE A 372 1.86 -15.42 20.91
CA PHE A 372 2.33 -14.79 22.16
C PHE A 372 2.76 -15.86 23.17
N SER A 373 1.92 -16.88 23.36
CA SER A 373 2.29 -18.04 24.18
C SER A 373 3.56 -18.69 23.63
N ALA A 374 3.67 -18.84 22.30
CA ALA A 374 4.83 -19.48 21.69
C ALA A 374 6.15 -18.74 21.93
N ILE A 375 6.13 -17.41 21.78
CA ILE A 375 7.28 -16.54 22.05
C ILE A 375 7.66 -16.57 23.54
N THR A 376 6.69 -16.68 24.44
CA THR A 376 6.93 -16.56 25.89
C THR A 376 7.21 -17.89 26.59
N THR A 377 6.76 -19.02 26.06
CA THR A 377 6.80 -20.34 26.74
C THR A 377 7.80 -21.33 26.17
N ASP A 378 8.68 -20.90 25.26
CA ASP A 378 9.70 -21.75 24.63
C ASP A 378 9.13 -22.83 23.70
N SER A 379 8.21 -22.47 22.78
CA SER A 379 7.83 -23.38 21.70
C SER A 379 8.49 -22.97 20.38
N THR A 380 9.76 -23.38 20.25
CA THR A 380 10.53 -23.25 18.99
C THR A 380 9.75 -23.81 17.81
N GLU A 381 9.10 -24.96 18.00
CA GLU A 381 8.25 -25.62 16.99
C GLU A 381 7.13 -24.72 16.48
N ALA A 382 6.54 -23.93 17.38
CA ALA A 382 5.43 -23.07 17.05
C ALA A 382 5.91 -21.89 16.18
N LEU A 383 6.96 -21.19 16.62
CA LEU A 383 7.54 -20.10 15.84
C LEU A 383 8.07 -20.58 14.47
N GLU A 384 8.64 -21.79 14.42
CA GLU A 384 9.06 -22.43 13.18
C GLU A 384 7.88 -22.74 12.27
N HIS A 385 6.76 -23.24 12.81
CA HIS A 385 5.53 -23.46 12.04
C HIS A 385 5.02 -22.17 11.40
N PHE A 386 4.88 -21.10 12.21
CA PHE A 386 4.49 -19.78 11.71
C PHE A 386 5.44 -19.26 10.62
N ALA A 387 6.75 -19.39 10.85
CA ALA A 387 7.73 -18.97 9.87
C ALA A 387 7.67 -19.80 8.58
N ASN A 388 7.36 -21.09 8.66
CA ASN A 388 7.18 -21.96 7.51
C ASN A 388 5.93 -21.59 6.70
N CYS A 389 4.82 -21.20 7.35
CA CYS A 389 3.64 -20.66 6.66
C CYS A 389 3.99 -19.41 5.84
N ILE A 390 4.70 -18.45 6.45
CA ILE A 390 5.13 -17.23 5.76
C ILE A 390 6.09 -17.55 4.61
N ARG A 391 7.11 -18.38 4.84
CA ARG A 391 8.08 -18.75 3.79
C ARG A 391 7.36 -19.38 2.59
N ARG A 392 6.44 -20.33 2.81
CA ARG A 392 5.67 -20.97 1.72
C ARG A 392 4.84 -19.98 0.91
N ALA A 393 4.39 -18.87 1.48
CA ALA A 393 3.66 -17.82 0.77
C ALA A 393 4.58 -16.76 0.12
N SER A 394 5.89 -16.79 0.38
CA SER A 394 6.83 -15.81 -0.14
C SER A 394 7.09 -15.98 -1.64
N LEU A 395 7.47 -14.89 -2.31
CA LEU A 395 7.90 -14.91 -3.70
C LEU A 395 9.11 -15.83 -3.93
N LYS A 396 10.03 -15.89 -2.97
CA LYS A 396 11.25 -16.71 -3.05
C LYS A 396 10.94 -18.20 -3.14
N GLU A 397 10.14 -18.72 -2.21
CA GLU A 397 9.81 -20.16 -2.19
C GLU A 397 8.95 -20.59 -3.39
N ASN A 398 8.22 -19.65 -3.98
CA ASN A 398 7.43 -19.88 -5.19
C ASN A 398 8.18 -19.57 -6.50
N ARG A 399 9.50 -19.27 -6.42
CA ARG A 399 10.35 -18.96 -7.58
C ARG A 399 9.82 -17.80 -8.44
N LEU A 400 9.19 -16.82 -7.81
CA LEU A 400 8.65 -15.62 -8.45
C LEU A 400 9.54 -14.39 -8.26
N SER A 401 10.47 -14.41 -7.29
CA SER A 401 11.29 -13.25 -6.94
C SER A 401 12.08 -12.66 -8.11
N ASP A 402 12.63 -13.52 -8.97
CA ASP A 402 13.49 -13.10 -10.08
C ASP A 402 12.71 -12.40 -11.20
N PHE A 403 11.38 -12.50 -11.15
CA PHE A 403 10.47 -11.94 -12.14
C PHE A 403 9.78 -10.65 -11.68
N ILE A 404 10.08 -10.19 -10.45
CA ILE A 404 9.60 -8.93 -9.89
C ILE A 404 10.78 -7.98 -9.74
N LYS A 405 10.91 -7.03 -10.67
CA LYS A 405 12.01 -6.05 -10.64
C LYS A 405 11.71 -4.96 -9.62
N GLY A 406 12.76 -4.46 -8.96
CA GLY A 406 12.66 -3.43 -7.92
C GLY A 406 12.72 -3.98 -6.49
N GLN A 407 12.55 -5.30 -6.31
CA GLN A 407 12.98 -5.97 -5.07
C GLN A 407 14.43 -6.42 -5.27
N ASP A 408 15.38 -5.80 -4.57
CA ASP A 408 16.61 -6.54 -4.32
C ASP A 408 16.21 -7.83 -3.62
N VAL A 409 16.76 -8.96 -4.05
CA VAL A 409 16.40 -10.29 -3.53
C VAL A 409 16.63 -10.39 -2.01
N GLU A 410 17.49 -9.52 -1.45
CA GLU A 410 17.78 -9.36 -0.02
C GLU A 410 16.75 -8.50 0.76
N TYR A 411 15.88 -7.76 0.05
CA TYR A 411 14.89 -6.81 0.60
C TYR A 411 13.45 -7.16 0.26
N GLN A 412 13.13 -8.46 0.10
CA GLN A 412 11.75 -8.90 -0.02
C GLN A 412 10.91 -8.36 1.17
N GLY A 413 9.74 -7.79 0.87
CA GLY A 413 8.86 -7.17 1.86
C GLY A 413 9.14 -5.70 2.17
N ALA A 414 10.14 -5.03 1.57
CA ALA A 414 10.18 -3.57 1.56
C ALA A 414 9.03 -3.02 0.69
N PRO A 415 8.44 -1.85 1.03
CA PRO A 415 7.49 -1.19 0.14
C PRO A 415 8.15 -0.85 -1.20
N LEU A 416 7.64 -1.40 -2.31
CA LEU A 416 7.93 -0.92 -3.66
C LEU A 416 7.11 0.32 -3.99
N SER A 417 5.99 0.51 -3.27
CA SER A 417 5.10 1.64 -3.45
C SER A 417 5.80 2.98 -3.21
N ASP A 418 5.56 3.94 -4.10
CA ASP A 418 5.97 5.33 -3.93
C ASP A 418 5.18 6.11 -2.85
N GLU A 419 4.23 5.45 -2.18
CA GLU A 419 3.34 5.99 -1.17
C GLU A 419 2.56 7.23 -1.66
N SER A 420 2.26 7.31 -2.96
CA SER A 420 1.56 8.44 -3.61
C SER A 420 0.23 8.83 -2.97
N TRP A 421 -0.39 7.92 -2.21
CA TRP A 421 -1.61 8.15 -1.41
C TRP A 421 -1.36 8.91 -0.09
N THR A 422 -0.10 9.16 0.27
CA THR A 422 0.29 10.02 1.38
C THR A 422 0.60 11.43 0.87
N PRO A 423 0.42 12.50 1.68
CA PRO A 423 0.75 13.86 1.25
C PRO A 423 2.21 14.02 0.78
N LYS A 424 3.14 13.30 1.43
CA LYS A 424 4.56 13.32 1.06
C LYS A 424 4.83 12.56 -0.23
N GLY A 425 4.16 11.43 -0.46
CA GLY A 425 4.29 10.65 -1.69
C GLY A 425 3.71 11.39 -2.90
N GLU A 426 2.58 12.09 -2.73
CA GLU A 426 1.96 12.91 -3.78
C GLU A 426 2.93 13.97 -4.31
N VAL A 427 3.62 14.70 -3.42
CA VAL A 427 4.63 15.70 -3.80
C VAL A 427 5.77 15.06 -4.59
N ARG A 428 6.26 13.89 -4.16
CA ARG A 428 7.33 13.16 -4.85
C ARG A 428 6.87 12.64 -6.22
N ALA A 429 5.65 12.13 -6.33
CA ALA A 429 5.07 11.67 -7.57
C ALA A 429 4.92 12.81 -8.58
N LYS A 430 4.48 13.98 -8.13
CA LYS A 430 4.40 15.18 -8.96
C LYS A 430 5.77 15.60 -9.50
N GLN A 431 6.78 15.66 -8.63
CA GLN A 431 8.16 15.99 -9.02
C GLN A 431 8.69 15.04 -10.09
N ARG A 432 8.52 13.72 -9.91
CA ARG A 432 8.92 12.74 -10.93
C ARG A 432 8.15 12.91 -12.23
N SER A 433 6.83 13.11 -12.16
CA SER A 433 6.00 13.34 -13.36
C SER A 433 6.50 14.54 -14.17
N ASP A 434 6.88 15.64 -13.51
CA ASP A 434 7.47 16.82 -14.15
C ASP A 434 8.83 16.50 -14.80
N GLU A 435 9.67 15.69 -14.15
CA GLU A 435 10.94 15.21 -14.71
C GLU A 435 10.73 14.35 -15.96
N TYR A 436 9.78 13.41 -15.94
CA TYR A 436 9.42 12.58 -17.09
C TYR A 436 8.91 13.42 -18.25
N LEU A 437 8.02 14.37 -18.00
CA LEU A 437 7.50 15.26 -19.02
C LEU A 437 8.62 16.09 -19.66
N SER A 438 9.53 16.63 -18.85
CA SER A 438 10.71 17.36 -19.33
C SER A 438 11.60 16.49 -20.22
N ALA A 439 11.85 15.24 -19.83
CA ALA A 439 12.62 14.28 -20.62
C ALA A 439 11.93 13.95 -21.96
N ILE A 440 10.61 13.71 -21.95
CA ILE A 440 9.82 13.44 -23.16
C ILE A 440 9.89 14.62 -24.13
N LEU A 441 9.68 15.84 -23.64
CA LEU A 441 9.74 17.05 -24.47
C LEU A 441 11.15 17.24 -25.07
N ARG A 442 12.20 16.91 -24.32
CA ARG A 442 13.58 16.95 -24.83
C ARG A 442 13.79 15.92 -25.95
N ILE A 443 13.33 14.68 -25.78
CA ILE A 443 13.42 13.64 -26.81
C ILE A 443 12.63 14.05 -28.06
N GLN A 444 11.40 14.53 -27.91
CA GLN A 444 10.59 15.00 -29.03
C GLN A 444 11.26 16.14 -29.80
N ARG A 445 11.86 17.12 -29.11
CA ARG A 445 12.64 18.20 -29.76
C ARG A 445 13.84 17.64 -30.54
N LEU A 446 14.56 16.67 -29.98
CA LEU A 446 15.69 16.02 -30.65
C LEU A 446 15.24 15.26 -31.91
N ILE A 447 14.15 14.50 -31.82
CA ILE A 447 13.55 13.79 -32.96
C ILE A 447 13.13 14.79 -34.03
N ARG A 448 12.35 15.82 -33.67
CA ARG A 448 11.92 16.86 -34.62
C ARG A 448 13.10 17.53 -35.32
N LYS A 449 14.15 17.89 -34.58
CA LYS A 449 15.37 18.48 -35.13
C LYS A 449 16.06 17.54 -36.13
N LYS A 450 16.16 16.25 -35.80
CA LYS A 450 16.75 15.22 -36.67
C LYS A 450 15.94 15.02 -37.95
N TYR A 451 14.61 14.95 -37.86
CA TYR A 451 13.75 14.66 -39.00
C TYR A 451 13.39 15.89 -39.84
N MET A 452 13.40 17.10 -39.28
CA MET A 452 13.12 18.34 -40.00
C MET A 452 14.37 18.98 -40.63
N GLY A 453 15.54 18.35 -40.54
CA GLY A 453 16.76 18.84 -41.18
C GLY A 453 17.21 20.23 -40.71
N GLN A 454 16.82 20.64 -39.50
CA GLN A 454 17.30 21.89 -38.90
C GLN A 454 18.76 21.71 -38.50
N ASN A 455 19.66 22.04 -39.44
CA ASN A 455 21.08 22.16 -39.19
C ASN A 455 21.31 23.24 -38.12
N ASP A 456 22.20 22.94 -37.17
CA ASP A 456 22.56 23.78 -36.02
C ASP A 456 23.21 25.13 -36.36
N SER A 457 23.26 25.53 -37.63
CA SER A 457 23.97 26.73 -38.06
C SER A 457 23.30 28.05 -37.64
N ASP A 458 22.02 28.05 -37.21
CA ASP A 458 21.30 29.28 -36.84
C ASP A 458 20.96 29.44 -35.34
N ALA A 459 21.26 28.45 -34.49
CA ALA A 459 20.84 28.45 -33.09
C ALA A 459 21.77 29.24 -32.13
N SER A 460 22.94 29.70 -32.58
CA SER A 460 23.92 30.37 -31.71
C SER A 460 23.62 31.85 -31.38
N LYS A 461 22.48 32.42 -31.83
CA LYS A 461 22.18 33.85 -31.64
C LYS A 461 20.88 34.20 -30.91
N LYS A 462 20.08 33.24 -30.45
CA LYS A 462 18.84 33.52 -29.72
C LYS A 462 18.60 32.51 -28.59
N SER A 463 19.28 32.63 -27.46
CA SER A 463 18.95 31.79 -26.29
C SER A 463 19.24 32.46 -24.94
N VAL A 464 18.75 33.69 -24.73
CA VAL A 464 18.74 34.29 -23.38
C VAL A 464 17.39 34.90 -22.99
N VAL A 465 16.39 35.00 -23.88
CA VAL A 465 15.17 35.78 -23.60
C VAL A 465 13.87 34.94 -23.50
N GLU A 466 13.85 33.67 -23.92
CA GLU A 466 12.59 32.91 -24.01
C GLU A 466 12.27 31.97 -22.84
N ASP A 467 13.15 31.85 -21.83
CA ASP A 467 12.90 30.96 -20.68
C ASP A 467 11.91 31.52 -19.63
N ALA A 468 11.37 32.73 -19.82
CA ALA A 468 10.42 33.34 -18.88
C ALA A 468 8.93 33.27 -19.31
N ALA A 469 8.61 32.74 -20.50
CA ALA A 469 7.26 32.84 -21.07
C ALA A 469 6.48 31.51 -21.15
N SER A 470 6.97 30.40 -20.57
CA SER A 470 6.38 29.07 -20.81
C SER A 470 5.29 28.62 -19.83
N ASP A 471 4.85 29.44 -18.88
CA ASP A 471 3.86 29.01 -17.88
C ASP A 471 2.40 29.05 -18.37
N SER A 472 2.08 29.68 -19.51
CA SER A 472 0.69 29.79 -20.00
C SER A 472 0.29 28.76 -21.08
N MET A 473 1.16 27.82 -21.46
CA MET A 473 0.89 26.84 -22.55
C MET A 473 0.79 25.38 -22.09
N ARG A 474 0.61 25.12 -20.79
CA ARG A 474 0.60 23.75 -20.23
C ARG A 474 -0.68 22.92 -20.48
N SER A 475 -1.74 23.46 -21.11
CA SER A 475 -3.03 22.73 -21.23
C SER A 475 -3.34 22.10 -22.59
N LYS A 476 -2.43 22.13 -23.58
CA LYS A 476 -2.70 21.53 -24.91
C LYS A 476 -1.45 20.88 -25.51
N TYR A 477 -1.09 19.70 -25.04
CA TYR A 477 -0.23 18.80 -25.81
C TYR A 477 -0.86 17.41 -25.85
N PHE A 478 -1.61 17.16 -26.92
CA PHE A 478 -1.91 15.80 -27.36
C PHE A 478 -0.59 15.12 -27.71
N LEU A 479 -0.31 13.99 -27.07
CA LEU A 479 0.72 13.05 -27.52
C LEU A 479 0.21 12.46 -28.83
N ASP A 480 0.76 12.89 -29.95
CA ASP A 480 0.57 12.22 -31.24
C ASP A 480 1.34 10.89 -31.17
N THR A 481 0.61 9.80 -30.97
CA THR A 481 1.12 8.43 -30.83
C THR A 481 1.34 7.73 -32.17
N SER A 482 1.17 8.43 -33.30
CA SER A 482 1.31 7.84 -34.65
C SER A 482 2.72 7.37 -35.03
N TYR A 483 3.69 7.46 -34.13
CA TYR A 483 5.10 7.10 -34.35
C TYR A 483 5.66 6.05 -33.35
N PHE A 484 4.81 5.40 -32.54
CA PHE A 484 5.22 4.28 -31.68
C PHE A 484 4.67 2.95 -32.16
#